data_AF-A0A7S0IWJ6-F1
#
_entry.id   AF-A0A7S0IWJ6-F1
#
_cell.length_a   1.000
_cell.length_b   1.000
_cell.length_c   1.000
_cell.angle_alpha   90.00
_cell.angle_beta   90.00
_cell.angle_gamma   90.00
#
_symmetry.space_group_name_H-M   'P 1'
#
loop_
_entity.id
_entity.type
_entity.pdbx_description
1 polymer ?
#
loop_
_entity_poly.entity_id
_entity_poly.type
_entity_poly.pdbx_seq_one_letter_code
_entity_poly.pdbx_strand_id
1 'polypeptide(L)'
;FDLSRPAARELAHTVKQMQMVASEAGVVNCVVWWSELHLDASEMVDLAPDVKAPRHMYARAVKQRVHFTGFERRVRTGEVLSAQVELGECTLEVSLPSEP
;
A
#
# COMPACT_ATOMS: atom_id res chain seq x y z
N PHE A 1 -2.35 9.51 6.10
CA PHE A 1 -1.74 10.64 6.83
C PHE A 1 -2.79 11.71 7.03
N ASP A 2 -2.85 12.32 8.21
CA ASP A 2 -3.77 13.45 8.46
C ASP A 2 -3.01 14.77 8.28
N LEU A 3 -3.02 15.31 7.05
CA LEU A 3 -2.30 16.54 6.72
C LEU A 3 -2.91 17.79 7.37
N SER A 4 -4.07 17.69 8.01
CA SER A 4 -4.72 18.81 8.71
C SER A 4 -4.06 19.14 10.06
N ARG A 5 -3.24 18.23 10.61
CA ARG A 5 -2.59 18.38 11.92
C ARG A 5 -1.10 18.70 11.77
N PRO A 6 -0.57 19.75 12.42
CA PRO A 6 0.86 20.08 12.37
C PRO A 6 1.78 18.94 12.83
N ALA A 7 1.34 18.15 13.82
CA ALA A 7 2.06 16.98 14.34
C ALA A 7 2.16 15.81 13.34
N ALA A 8 1.37 15.81 12.26
CA ALA A 8 1.49 14.80 11.21
C ALA A 8 2.73 15.01 10.31
N ARG A 9 3.51 16.07 10.56
CA ARG A 9 4.79 16.35 9.88
C ARG A 9 5.98 15.65 10.53
N GLU A 10 5.83 15.10 11.73
CA GLU A 10 6.85 14.23 12.35
C GLU A 10 6.73 12.81 11.78
N LEU A 11 6.87 12.67 10.47
CA LEU A 11 7.00 11.37 9.81
C LEU A 11 8.48 11.01 9.71
N ALA A 12 9.19 11.04 10.84
CA ALA A 12 10.61 10.70 10.86
C ALA A 12 10.82 9.20 10.56
N HIS A 13 9.85 8.36 10.88
CA HIS A 13 9.82 6.94 10.55
C HIS A 13 8.48 6.39 11.03
N THR A 14 7.74 5.64 10.22
CA THR A 14 6.53 4.96 10.69
C THR A 14 6.54 3.51 10.25
N VAL A 15 6.48 2.60 11.22
CA VAL A 15 6.31 1.18 10.97
C VAL A 15 4.89 0.78 11.34
N LYS A 16 4.17 0.15 10.41
CA LYS A 16 2.82 -0.37 10.63
C LYS A 16 2.75 -1.83 10.24
N GLN A 17 2.20 -2.64 11.15
CA GLN A 17 1.84 -4.03 10.86
C GLN A 17 0.42 -4.07 10.28
N MET A 18 0.26 -4.77 9.18
CA MET A 18 -1.02 -4.94 8.48
C MET A 18 -1.30 -6.42 8.31
N GLN A 19 -2.47 -6.87 8.77
CA GLN A 19 -2.94 -8.22 8.54
C GLN A 19 -3.92 -8.24 7.37
N MET A 20 -3.79 -9.25 6.51
CA MET A 20 -4.65 -9.46 5.35
C MET A 20 -4.90 -10.95 5.16
N VAL A 21 -6.04 -11.31 4.57
CA VAL A 21 -6.39 -12.69 4.26
C VAL A 21 -6.23 -12.92 2.77
N ALA A 22 -5.46 -13.93 2.38
CA ALA A 22 -5.30 -14.30 0.99
C ALA A 22 -6.63 -14.81 0.41
N SER A 23 -7.20 -14.09 -0.55
CA SER A 23 -8.44 -14.50 -1.23
C SER A 23 -8.23 -15.69 -2.17
N GLU A 24 -7.01 -15.88 -2.65
CA GLU A 24 -6.63 -16.91 -3.61
C GLU A 24 -5.25 -17.47 -3.27
N ALA A 25 -5.02 -18.73 -3.63
CA ALA A 25 -3.72 -19.37 -3.50
C ALA A 25 -2.80 -18.93 -4.64
N GLY A 26 -1.52 -18.71 -4.34
CA GLY A 26 -0.57 -18.23 -5.34
C GLY A 26 0.81 -17.93 -4.79
N VAL A 27 1.57 -17.16 -5.57
CA VAL A 27 2.88 -16.62 -5.18
C VAL A 27 2.78 -15.12 -5.10
N VAL A 28 3.10 -14.56 -3.94
CA VAL A 28 3.30 -13.12 -3.76
C VAL A 28 4.75 -12.81 -4.08
N ASN A 29 4.97 -12.10 -5.19
CA ASN A 29 6.28 -11.64 -5.66
C ASN A 29 6.38 -10.11 -5.74
N CYS A 30 5.26 -9.42 -5.60
CA CYS A 30 5.19 -7.97 -5.60
C CYS A 30 3.98 -7.48 -4.82
N VAL A 31 4.08 -6.23 -4.39
CA VAL A 31 3.02 -5.45 -3.76
C VAL A 31 2.77 -4.23 -4.63
N VAL A 32 1.52 -4.03 -5.03
CA VAL A 32 1.08 -2.84 -5.76
C VAL A 32 0.45 -1.89 -4.76
N TRP A 33 0.81 -0.61 -4.84
CA TRP A 33 0.23 0.42 -3.98
C TRP A 33 -0.03 1.72 -4.74
N TRP A 34 -0.98 2.47 -4.21
CA TRP A 34 -1.41 3.79 -4.68
C TRP A 34 -1.83 4.63 -3.47
N SER A 35 -2.12 5.91 -3.72
CA SER A 35 -2.57 6.84 -2.69
C SER A 35 -3.96 7.35 -3.04
N GLU A 36 -4.77 7.55 -2.01
CA GLU A 36 -6.02 8.30 -2.10
C GLU A 36 -5.81 9.61 -1.34
N LEU A 37 -6.13 10.73 -1.97
CA LEU A 37 -6.04 12.05 -1.35
C LEU A 37 -7.45 12.58 -1.13
N HIS A 38 -7.84 12.67 0.14
CA HIS A 38 -9.07 13.35 0.54
C HIS A 38 -8.81 14.84 0.64
N LEU A 39 -9.44 15.62 -0.25
CA LEU A 39 -9.33 17.08 -0.26
C LEU A 39 -10.33 17.69 0.74
N ASP A 40 -11.52 17.11 0.83
CA ASP A 40 -12.52 17.40 1.86
C ASP A 40 -13.38 16.14 2.17
N ALA A 41 -14.52 16.33 2.85
CA ALA A 41 -15.42 15.23 3.21
C ALA A 41 -16.13 14.57 2.01
N SER A 42 -16.17 15.24 0.86
CA SER A 42 -16.88 14.85 -0.35
C SER A 42 -15.97 14.67 -1.57
N GLU A 43 -14.78 15.26 -1.56
CA GLU A 43 -13.84 15.27 -2.68
C GLU A 43 -12.62 14.39 -2.37
N MET A 44 -12.38 13.45 -3.28
CA MET A 44 -11.26 12.52 -3.19
C MET A 44 -10.63 12.30 -4.56
N VAL A 45 -9.30 12.35 -4.59
CA VAL A 45 -8.48 11.96 -5.73
C VAL A 45 -7.99 10.54 -5.49
N ASP A 46 -8.63 9.58 -6.16
CA ASP A 46 -8.21 8.19 -6.18
C ASP A 46 -7.17 7.96 -7.29
N LEU A 47 -6.02 7.39 -6.92
CA LEU A 47 -4.95 7.03 -7.85
C LEU A 47 -4.86 5.52 -8.07
N ALA A 48 -5.89 4.75 -7.69
CA ALA A 48 -6.00 3.33 -7.98
C ALA A 48 -5.92 3.03 -9.49
N PRO A 49 -5.51 1.80 -9.86
CA PRO A 49 -5.55 1.38 -11.25
C PRO A 49 -7.00 1.23 -11.75
N ASP A 50 -7.21 1.36 -13.06
CA ASP A 50 -8.53 1.33 -13.70
C ASP A 50 -9.40 0.12 -13.30
N VAL A 51 -8.76 -1.04 -13.08
CA VAL A 51 -9.45 -2.28 -12.66
C VAL A 51 -10.05 -2.21 -11.26
N LYS A 52 -9.59 -1.27 -10.42
CA LYS A 52 -10.10 -1.03 -9.06
C LYS A 52 -10.96 0.23 -8.99
N ALA A 53 -10.63 1.28 -9.75
CA ALA A 53 -11.36 2.54 -9.73
C ALA A 53 -11.58 3.10 -11.15
N PRO A 54 -12.54 2.53 -11.92
CA PRO A 54 -12.69 2.75 -13.37
C PRO A 54 -13.16 4.17 -13.80
N ARG A 55 -13.17 5.16 -12.90
CA ARG A 55 -13.76 6.49 -13.15
C ARG A 55 -12.88 7.68 -12.76
N HIS A 56 -11.62 7.47 -12.41
CA HIS A 56 -10.77 8.55 -11.91
C HIS A 56 -9.88 9.18 -12.99
N MET A 57 -9.57 10.46 -12.80
CA MET A 57 -8.74 11.26 -13.69
C MET A 57 -7.44 10.55 -14.02
N TYR A 58 -7.13 10.42 -15.31
CA TYR A 58 -5.82 9.98 -15.76
C TYR A 58 -4.75 11.02 -15.36
N ALA A 59 -4.13 10.82 -14.20
CA ALA A 59 -3.05 11.67 -13.73
C ALA A 59 -1.73 11.22 -14.39
N ARG A 60 -1.24 11.98 -15.38
CA ARG A 60 0.07 11.68 -15.99
C ARG A 60 1.23 11.80 -14.99
N ALA A 61 1.10 12.70 -14.02
CA ALA A 61 2.14 13.05 -13.06
C ALA A 61 2.27 12.07 -11.88
N VAL A 62 1.21 11.30 -11.56
CA VAL A 62 1.22 10.37 -10.42
C VAL A 62 0.77 9.01 -10.89
N LYS A 63 1.60 8.00 -10.65
CA LYS A 63 1.40 6.61 -11.08
C LYS A 63 1.34 5.68 -9.88
N GLN A 64 0.70 4.54 -10.08
CA GLN A 64 0.77 3.43 -9.15
C GLN A 64 2.20 2.91 -9.06
N ARG A 65 2.53 2.27 -7.94
CA ARG A 65 3.87 1.79 -7.64
C ARG A 65 3.83 0.29 -7.46
N VAL A 66 4.92 -0.36 -7.86
CA VAL A 66 5.15 -1.79 -7.67
C VAL A 66 6.40 -1.94 -6.83
N HIS A 67 6.29 -2.66 -5.72
CA HIS A 67 7.41 -3.04 -4.87
C HIS A 67 7.60 -4.56 -4.98
N PHE A 68 8.76 -4.99 -5.44
CA PHE A 68 9.10 -6.41 -5.48
C PHE A 68 9.63 -6.83 -4.12
N THR A 69 9.09 -7.91 -3.55
CA THR A 69 9.39 -8.38 -2.18
C THR A 69 10.80 -8.93 -2.04
N GLY A 70 11.55 -9.09 -3.13
CA GLY A 70 12.90 -9.69 -3.16
C GLY A 70 12.92 -11.21 -3.00
N PHE A 71 11.79 -11.82 -2.64
CA PHE A 71 11.57 -13.26 -2.54
C PHE A 71 10.16 -13.62 -2.97
N GLU A 72 9.98 -14.87 -3.40
CA GLU A 72 8.67 -15.44 -3.71
C GLU A 72 8.06 -16.08 -2.46
N ARG A 73 6.92 -15.55 -1.99
CA ARG A 73 6.16 -16.15 -0.89
C ARG A 73 4.95 -16.89 -1.43
N ARG A 74 4.88 -18.21 -1.21
CA ARG A 74 3.67 -18.99 -1.51
C ARG A 74 2.61 -18.75 -0.44
N VAL A 75 1.37 -18.61 -0.85
CA VAL A 75 0.22 -18.38 0.03
C VAL A 75 -0.92 -19.30 -0.34
N ARG A 76 -1.71 -19.72 0.66
CA ARG A 76 -2.94 -20.50 0.47
C ARG A 76 -4.17 -19.61 0.58
N THR A 77 -5.26 -19.98 -0.09
CA THR A 77 -6.56 -19.33 0.12
C THR A 77 -6.93 -19.41 1.61
N GLY A 78 -7.31 -18.28 2.20
CA GLY A 78 -7.66 -18.15 3.61
C GLY A 78 -6.46 -17.96 4.56
N GLU A 79 -5.23 -18.00 4.06
CA GLU A 79 -4.04 -17.74 4.88
C GLU A 79 -4.00 -16.28 5.34
N VAL A 80 -3.66 -16.07 6.61
CA VAL A 80 -3.43 -14.72 7.16
C VAL A 80 -1.98 -14.33 6.91
N LEU A 81 -1.79 -13.25 6.18
CA LEU A 81 -0.50 -12.64 5.91
C LEU A 81 -0.33 -11.42 6.81
N SER A 82 0.84 -11.29 7.41
CA SER A 82 1.28 -10.06 8.07
C SER A 82 2.27 -9.36 7.17
N ALA A 83 1.98 -8.12 6.80
CA ALA A 83 2.90 -7.23 6.10
C ALA A 83 3.36 -6.14 7.06
N GLN A 84 4.67 -5.89 7.08
CA GLN A 84 5.22 -4.70 7.70
C GLN A 84 5.39 -3.64 6.62
N VAL A 85 4.73 -2.50 6.83
CA VAL A 85 4.86 -1.31 5.98
C VAL A 85 5.69 -0.30 6.73
N GLU A 86 6.84 0.02 6.17
CA GLU A 86 7.76 1.03 6.71
C GLU A 86 7.72 2.26 5.81
N LEU A 87 7.41 3.40 6.42
CA LEU A 87 7.44 4.70 5.78
C LEU A 87 8.63 5.47 6.33
N GLY A 88 9.63 5.70 5.48
CA GLY A 88 10.67 6.69 5.71
C GLY A 88 10.26 8.07 5.20
N GLU A 89 11.14 9.06 5.31
CA GLU A 89 10.86 10.44 4.87
C GLU A 89 10.45 10.52 3.39
N CYS A 90 11.02 9.65 2.54
CA CYS A 90 10.79 9.61 1.10
C CYS A 90 10.56 8.20 0.54
N THR A 91 10.45 7.18 1.40
CA THR A 91 10.39 5.77 1.01
C THR A 91 9.19 5.07 1.63
N LEU A 92 8.65 4.09 0.90
CA LEU A 92 7.70 3.14 1.42
C LEU A 92 8.22 1.74 1.08
N GLU A 93 8.52 0.97 2.12
CA GLU A 93 8.99 -0.41 2.02
C GLU A 93 7.91 -1.35 2.56
N VAL A 94 7.73 -2.50 1.90
CA VAL A 94 6.78 -3.51 2.33
C VAL A 94 7.51 -4.84 2.44
N SER A 95 7.60 -5.37 3.65
CA SER A 95 8.14 -6.69 3.90
C SER A 95 7.03 -7.66 4.30
N LEU A 96 7.09 -8.85 3.72
CA LEU A 96 6.21 -9.98 4.05
C LEU A 96 7.07 -11.03 4.73
N PRO A 97 7.28 -10.97 6.06
CA PRO A 97 8.12 -11.94 6.75
C PRO A 97 7.82 -13.36 6.28
N SER A 98 8.86 -14.04 5.79
CA SER A 98 8.79 -15.47 5.52
C SER A 98 8.46 -16.19 6.84
N GLU A 99 7.71 -17.28 6.77
CA GLU A 99 7.62 -18.17 7.93
C GLU A 99 9.05 -18.53 8.40
N PRO A 100 9.27 -18.66 9.73
CA PRO A 100 10.53 -19.19 10.25
C PRO A 100 10.82 -20.61 9.75
#